data_AF-A0A9J6H9Q9-F1
#
_entry.id   AF-A0A9J6H9Q9-F1
#
_cell.length_a   1.000
_cell.length_b   1.000
_cell.length_c   1.000
_cell.angle_alpha   90.00
_cell.angle_beta   90.00
_cell.angle_gamma   90.00
#
_symmetry.space_group_name_H-M   'P 1'
#
loop_
_entity.id
_entity.type
_entity.pdbx_description
1 polymer ?
#
loop_
_entity_poly.entity_id
_entity_poly.type
_entity_poly.pdbx_seq_one_letter_code
_entity_poly.pdbx_strand_id
1 'polypeptide(L)'
;MEVLCDGALHISAPHPADATKTIFLAFDQSHIIKNVRSQFLAKDIGGEKEISSVYLKKIYKMQKNSIVKPIRFLTRSTCTLPTLRR
;
A
#
# COMPACT_ATOMS: atom_id res chain seq x y z
N MET A 1 -28.13 12.56 -4.15
CA MET A 1 -27.12 11.59 -4.63
C MET A 1 -27.11 10.49 -3.57
N GLU A 2 -27.94 9.47 -3.78
CA GLU A 2 -28.23 8.45 -2.77
C GLU A 2 -26.98 7.61 -2.49
N VAL A 3 -26.70 7.44 -1.21
CA VAL A 3 -25.55 6.71 -0.69
C VAL A 3 -25.82 5.21 -0.89
N LEU A 4 -25.34 4.65 -1.99
CA LEU A 4 -25.32 3.21 -2.28
C LEU A 4 -24.28 2.45 -1.42
N CYS A 5 -24.14 2.77 -0.13
CA CYS A 5 -23.04 2.27 0.72
C CYS A 5 -23.51 1.44 1.93
N ASP A 6 -24.58 0.66 1.80
CA ASP A 6 -25.03 -0.29 2.84
C ASP A 6 -24.94 -1.77 2.41
N GLY A 7 -24.24 -2.05 1.31
CA GLY A 7 -23.90 -3.42 0.93
C GLY A 7 -22.78 -3.96 1.82
N ALA A 8 -23.07 -4.98 2.64
CA ALA A 8 -22.03 -5.74 3.32
C ALA A 8 -21.04 -6.29 2.27
N LEU A 9 -19.74 -5.97 2.42
CA LEU A 9 -18.71 -6.42 1.49
C LEU A 9 -18.51 -7.92 1.65
N HIS A 10 -19.21 -8.72 0.84
CA HIS A 10 -18.99 -10.16 0.76
C HIS A 10 -17.84 -10.46 -0.20
N ILE A 11 -16.80 -11.12 0.31
CA ILE A 11 -15.61 -11.54 -0.47
C ILE A 11 -15.92 -12.75 -1.36
N SER A 12 -17.17 -13.22 -1.34
CA SER A 12 -17.64 -14.35 -2.10
C SER A 12 -19.01 -14.08 -2.74
N ALA A 13 -19.24 -14.73 -3.88
CA ALA A 13 -20.50 -14.71 -4.59
C ALA A 13 -20.85 -16.13 -5.09
N PRO A 14 -22.14 -16.49 -5.18
CA PRO A 14 -22.54 -17.78 -5.77
C PRO A 14 -22.22 -17.80 -7.27
N HIS A 15 -21.89 -18.98 -7.79
CA HIS A 15 -21.65 -19.16 -9.22
C HIS A 15 -22.97 -19.00 -10.01
N PRO A 16 -23.00 -18.25 -11.12
CA PRO A 16 -24.25 -17.89 -11.80
C PRO A 16 -25.02 -19.08 -12.39
N ALA A 17 -24.34 -20.20 -12.65
CA ALA A 17 -24.96 -21.43 -13.16
C ALA A 17 -25.17 -22.53 -12.10
N ASP A 18 -24.60 -22.41 -10.90
CA ASP A 18 -24.63 -23.47 -9.88
C ASP A 18 -24.49 -22.86 -8.48
N ALA A 19 -25.61 -22.80 -7.75
CA ALA A 19 -25.67 -22.19 -6.43
C ALA A 19 -24.86 -22.94 -5.35
N THR A 20 -24.43 -24.18 -5.63
CA THR A 20 -23.59 -24.96 -4.70
C THR A 20 -22.12 -24.57 -4.75
N LYS A 21 -21.69 -23.85 -5.80
CA LYS A 21 -20.31 -23.42 -6.01
C LYS A 21 -20.16 -21.94 -5.66
N THR A 22 -19.15 -21.65 -4.86
CA THR A 22 -18.83 -20.29 -4.42
C THR A 22 -17.63 -19.76 -5.18
N ILE A 23 -17.77 -18.59 -5.78
CA ILE A 23 -16.69 -17.81 -6.39
C ILE A 23 -16.14 -16.88 -5.32
N PHE A 24 -14.82 -16.89 -5.13
CA PHE A 24 -14.14 -15.97 -4.21
C PHE A 24 -13.49 -14.83 -4.99
N LEU A 25 -13.61 -13.62 -4.46
CA LEU A 25 -12.90 -12.46 -4.98
C LEU A 25 -11.43 -12.58 -4.57
N ALA A 26 -10.55 -12.70 -5.57
CA ALA A 26 -9.11 -12.65 -5.36
C ALA A 26 -8.61 -11.24 -5.67
N PHE A 27 -7.84 -10.67 -4.75
CA PHE A 27 -7.16 -9.41 -4.97
C PHE A 27 -5.70 -9.66 -5.34
N ASP A 28 -5.18 -8.91 -6.32
CA ASP A 28 -3.76 -8.97 -6.64
C ASP A 28 -2.95 -8.36 -5.49
N GLN A 29 -2.25 -9.24 -4.78
CA GLN A 29 -1.42 -8.90 -3.64
C GLN A 29 -0.38 -7.82 -3.99
N SER A 30 0.21 -7.87 -5.19
CA SER A 30 1.22 -6.92 -5.62
C SER A 30 0.66 -5.50 -5.73
N HIS A 31 -0.59 -5.37 -6.20
CA HIS A 31 -1.28 -4.08 -6.31
C HIS A 31 -1.72 -3.54 -4.95
N ILE A 32 -2.15 -4.41 -4.04
CA ILE A 32 -2.42 -4.01 -2.64
C ILE A 32 -1.16 -3.43 -2.01
N ILE A 33 -0.02 -4.12 -2.11
CA ILE A 33 1.25 -3.67 -1.52
C ILE A 33 1.69 -2.33 -2.14
N LYS A 34 1.57 -2.17 -3.47
CA LYS A 34 1.89 -0.91 -4.16
C LYS A 34 1.01 0.25 -3.68
N ASN A 35 -0.27 0.00 -3.44
CA ASN A 35 -1.20 1.03 -2.95
C ASN A 35 -0.87 1.42 -1.50
N VAL A 36 -0.69 0.43 -0.61
CA VAL A 36 -0.29 0.67 0.79
C VAL A 36 1.01 1.47 0.86
N ARG A 37 2.01 1.09 0.07
CA ARG A 37 3.27 1.84 -0.04
C ARG A 37 3.04 3.29 -0.48
N SER A 38 2.18 3.51 -1.47
CA SER A 38 1.90 4.85 -1.99
C SER A 38 1.20 5.71 -0.94
N GLN A 39 0.24 5.14 -0.21
CA GLN A 39 -0.43 5.83 0.90
C GLN A 39 0.55 6.15 2.02
N PHE A 40 1.43 5.22 2.38
CA PHE A 40 2.46 5.41 3.41
C PHE A 40 3.44 6.54 3.09
N LEU A 41 3.78 6.72 1.81
CA LEU A 41 4.66 7.81 1.37
C LEU A 41 3.93 9.16 1.26
N ALA A 42 2.61 9.15 1.05
CA ALA A 42 1.80 10.34 0.85
C ALA A 42 1.29 10.96 2.16
N LYS A 43 0.92 10.13 3.12
CA LYS A 43 0.35 10.53 4.41
C LYS A 43 0.85 9.63 5.53
N ASP A 44 0.78 10.14 6.74
CA ASP A 44 1.07 9.35 7.92
C ASP A 44 -0.09 8.37 8.19
N ILE A 45 0.25 7.17 8.64
CA ILE A 45 -0.68 6.06 8.80
C ILE A 45 -0.74 5.66 10.28
N GLY A 46 -1.95 5.54 10.82
CA GLY A 46 -2.17 5.18 12.22
C GLY A 46 -2.59 6.39 13.04
N GLY A 47 -3.67 6.25 13.82
CA GLY A 47 -4.21 7.34 14.65
C GLY A 47 -3.26 7.71 15.79
N GLU A 48 -3.41 7.11 16.97
CA GLU A 48 -2.57 7.43 18.14
C GLU A 48 -1.12 6.97 18.01
N LYS A 49 -0.83 5.98 17.16
CA LYS A 49 0.53 5.51 16.82
C LYS A 49 0.83 5.82 15.36
N GLU A 50 1.24 7.05 15.13
CA GLU A 50 1.53 7.56 13.80
C GLU A 50 2.79 6.91 13.22
N ILE A 51 2.63 6.17 12.11
CA ILE A 51 3.71 5.59 11.34
C ILE A 51 3.96 6.50 10.14
N SER A 52 5.07 7.23 10.19
CA SER A 52 5.45 8.21 9.18
C SER A 52 6.58 7.74 8.27
N SER A 53 6.52 8.12 6.99
CA SER A 53 7.63 7.96 6.05
C SER A 53 8.84 8.85 6.33
N VAL A 54 8.74 9.81 7.26
CA VAL A 54 9.82 10.73 7.64
C VAL A 54 11.02 9.97 8.19
N TYR A 55 10.80 8.97 9.03
CA TYR A 55 11.87 8.15 9.62
C TYR A 55 12.66 7.40 8.53
N LEU A 56 11.97 6.85 7.53
CA LEU A 56 12.60 6.19 6.39
C LEU A 56 13.51 7.16 5.61
N LYS A 57 13.03 8.39 5.36
CA LYS A 57 13.81 9.44 4.67
C LYS A 57 15.03 9.86 5.49
N LYS A 58 14.93 9.91 6.82
CA LYS A 58 16.05 10.22 7.72
C LYS A 58 17.13 9.14 7.64
N ILE A 59 16.73 7.86 7.69
CA ILE A 59 17.66 6.73 7.54
C ILE A 59 18.33 6.76 6.16
N TYR A 60 17.59 7.03 5.09
CA TYR A 60 18.17 7.17 3.75
C TYR A 60 19.24 8.26 3.69
N LYS A 61 18.99 9.43 4.28
CA LYS A 61 19.97 10.53 4.35
C LYS A 61 21.22 10.12 5.12
N MET A 62 21.07 9.42 6.25
CA MET A 62 22.20 8.92 7.05
C MET A 62 23.05 7.90 6.27
N GLN A 63 22.40 6.99 5.54
CA GLN A 63 23.08 5.96 4.76
C GLN A 63 23.71 6.48 3.47
N LYS A 64 23.20 7.56 2.89
CA LYS A 64 23.73 8.14 1.65
C LYS A 64 25.21 8.52 1.78
N ASN A 65 25.61 8.99 2.95
CA ASN A 65 26.98 9.44 3.23
C ASN A 65 27.84 8.39 3.96
N SER A 66 27.28 7.20 4.22
CA SER A 66 27.98 6.13 4.93
C SER A 66 28.67 5.19 3.94
N ILE A 67 29.90 4.78 4.28
CA ILE A 67 30.68 3.77 3.53
C ILE A 67 29.99 2.41 3.60
N VAL A 68 29.42 2.08 4.77
CA VAL A 68 28.65 0.85 4.98
C VAL A 68 27.16 1.19 5.00
N LYS A 69 26.39 0.52 4.15
CA LYS A 69 24.93 0.68 4.08
C LYS A 69 24.25 -0.45 4.86
N PRO A 70 23.73 -0.19 6.09
CA PRO A 70 23.10 -1.23 6.89
C PRO A 70 21.78 -1.73 6.28
N ILE A 71 21.01 -0.89 5.57
CA ILE A 71 19.81 -1.33 4.84
C ILE A 71 20.13 -1.45 3.35
N ARG A 72 20.03 -2.67 2.84
CA ARG A 72 20.17 -2.95 1.41
C ARG A 72 18.93 -2.49 0.66
N PHE A 73 19.10 -2.05 -0.59
CA PHE A 73 18.03 -1.64 -1.51
C PHE A 73 17.21 -0.39 -1.14
N LEU A 74 17.60 0.35 -0.10
CA LEU A 74 17.01 1.66 0.20
C LEU A 74 17.52 2.70 -0.82
N THR A 75 16.80 2.84 -1.91
CA THR A 75 17.14 3.75 -3.03
C THR A 75 16.20 4.95 -3.05
N ARG A 76 16.57 6.02 -3.78
CA ARG A 76 15.74 7.24 -3.86
C ARG A 76 14.30 6.92 -4.29
N SER A 77 14.13 6.00 -5.23
CA SER A 77 12.82 5.56 -5.73
C SER A 77 11.95 4.89 -4.68
N THR A 78 12.52 4.34 -3.61
CA THR A 78 11.76 3.75 -2.50
C THR A 78 11.16 4.80 -1.58
N CYS A 79 11.85 5.94 -1.41
CA CYS A 79 11.47 7.02 -0.49
C CYS A 79 10.63 8.14 -1.14
N THR A 80 10.51 8.15 -2.47
CA THR A 80 9.73 9.14 -3.22
C THR A 80 8.58 8.47 -3.95
N LEU A 81 7.41 9.10 -3.92
CA LEU A 81 6.33 8.73 -4.83
C LEU A 81 6.81 8.91 -6.29
N PRO A 82 6.40 8.02 -7.22
CA PRO A 82 6.60 8.27 -8.64
C PRO A 82 5.86 9.57 -8.98
N THR A 83 6.63 10.65 -9.12
CA THR A 83 6.13 11.88 -9.71
C THR A 83 5.79 11.53 -11.15
N LEU A 84 4.55 11.78 -11.58
CA LEU A 84 4.21 11.72 -13.01
C LEU A 84 5.27 12.55 -13.74
N ARG A 85 6.14 11.89 -14.51
CA ARG A 85 6.89 12.59 -15.56
C ARG A 85 5.80 13.05 -16.54
N ARG A 86 5.45 14.33 -16.46
CA ARG A 86 4.73 15.03 -17.51
C ARG A 86 5.62 15.14 -18.74
#